data_AF-A0A950UVE6-F1
#
_entry.id   AF-A0A950UVE6-F1
#
_cell.length_a   1.000
_cell.length_b   1.000
_cell.length_c   1.000
_cell.angle_alpha   90.00
_cell.angle_beta   90.00
_cell.angle_gamma   90.00
#
_symmetry.space_group_name_H-M   'P 1'
#
loop_
_entity.id
_entity.type
_entity.pdbx_description
1 polymer ?
#
loop_
_entity_poly.entity_id
_entity_poly.type
_entity_poly.pdbx_seq_one_letter_code
_entity_poly.pdbx_strand_id
1 'polypeptide(L)'
;MTILTPRTRYAAIVLLVALVACAAVAAFRLRTESHARRVEIAMDFTDFEALARSYNYNPAAFLIALRRAGLTSLALTEELGNNVGLDGKAYAIAGSALMNQGRVAPLADPLLASLVRERRVKPSAIYLVVFDAATYQRYRTQLA
;
A
#
# COMPACT_ATOMS: atom_id res chain seq x y z
N MET A 1 0.60 33.21 61.93
CA MET A 1 1.33 32.32 62.85
C MET A 1 0.99 30.89 62.46
N THR A 2 1.99 30.19 61.91
CA THR A 2 1.93 28.88 61.27
C THR A 2 1.55 27.76 62.23
N ILE A 3 0.49 27.01 61.92
CA ILE A 3 0.26 25.67 62.47
C ILE A 3 0.16 24.68 61.31
N LEU A 4 1.22 24.59 60.50
CA LEU A 4 1.39 23.42 59.63
C LEU A 4 2.03 22.32 60.48
N THR A 5 1.21 21.41 61.00
CA THR A 5 1.67 20.16 61.61
C THR A 5 2.57 19.41 60.61
N PRO A 6 3.60 18.68 61.04
CA PRO A 6 4.58 18.06 60.14
C PRO A 6 3.91 17.20 59.06
N ARG A 7 2.79 16.53 59.38
CA ARG A 7 1.97 15.74 58.43
C ARG A 7 1.40 16.59 57.27
N THR A 8 0.97 17.83 57.52
CA THR A 8 0.45 18.73 56.47
C THR A 8 1.53 19.25 55.53
N ARG A 9 2.77 19.38 56.01
CA ARG A 9 3.92 19.76 55.18
C ARG A 9 4.28 18.66 54.19
N TYR A 10 4.27 17.39 54.63
CA TYR A 10 4.48 16.25 53.74
C TYR A 10 3.36 16.13 52.70
N ALA A 11 2.10 16.29 53.11
CA ALA A 11 0.97 16.29 52.17
C ALA A 11 1.09 17.41 51.13
N ALA A 12 1.51 18.61 51.53
CA ALA A 12 1.75 19.72 50.61
C ALA A 12 2.88 19.44 49.60
N ILE A 13 3.97 18.79 50.03
CA ILE A 13 5.08 18.40 49.13
C ILE A 13 4.60 17.35 48.12
N VAL A 14 3.86 16.33 48.57
CA VAL A 14 3.31 15.30 47.68
C VAL A 14 2.36 15.92 46.65
N LEU A 15 1.51 16.87 47.07
CA LEU A 15 0.60 17.58 46.18
C LEU A 15 1.36 18.44 45.16
N LEU A 16 2.45 19.09 45.58
CA LEU A 16 3.29 19.90 44.70
C LEU A 16 3.99 19.02 43.66
N VAL A 17 4.53 17.87 44.06
CA VAL A 17 5.12 16.89 43.14
C VAL A 17 4.09 16.36 42.15
N ALA A 18 2.89 16.01 42.61
CA ALA A 18 1.79 15.56 41.75
C ALA A 18 1.36 16.64 40.74
N LEU A 19 1.33 17.92 41.16
CA LEU A 19 1.02 19.05 40.29
C LEU A 19 2.08 19.22 39.20
N VAL A 20 3.37 19.16 39.56
CA VAL A 20 4.49 19.26 38.61
C VAL A 20 4.47 18.09 37.62
N ALA A 21 4.21 16.87 38.10
CA ALA A 21 4.09 15.70 37.24
C ALA A 21 2.92 15.83 36.25
N CYS A 22 1.74 16.29 36.69
CA CYS A 22 0.60 16.55 35.81
C CYS A 22 0.92 17.62 34.75
N ALA A 23 1.55 18.72 35.16
CA ALA A 23 1.95 19.80 34.25
C ALA A 23 2.96 19.31 33.19
N ALA A 24 3.93 18.49 33.60
CA ALA A 24 4.92 17.91 32.69
C ALA A 24 4.26 16.98 31.65
N VAL A 25 3.33 16.12 32.07
CA VAL A 25 2.58 15.23 31.17
C VAL A 25 1.72 16.03 30.20
N ALA A 26 1.02 17.07 30.67
CA ALA A 26 0.21 17.94 29.81
C ALA A 26 1.07 18.66 28.75
N ALA A 27 2.24 19.18 29.14
CA ALA A 27 3.17 19.83 28.22
C ALA A 27 3.73 18.86 27.17
N PHE A 28 4.08 17.64 27.57
CA PHE A 28 4.53 16.60 26.65
C PHE A 28 3.43 16.23 25.66
N ARG A 29 2.20 16.05 26.14
CA ARG A 29 1.04 15.72 25.32
C ARG A 29 0.69 16.82 24.31
N LEU A 30 0.74 18.08 24.71
CA LEU A 30 0.52 19.21 23.80
C LEU A 30 1.59 19.27 22.69
N ARG A 31 2.85 18.96 23.03
CA ARG A 31 3.94 18.90 22.05
C ARG A 31 3.82 17.74 21.09
N THR A 32 3.30 16.59 21.50
CA THR A 32 3.12 15.43 20.60
C THR A 32 1.86 15.58 19.74
N GLU A 33 0.75 16.08 20.31
CA GLU A 33 -0.50 16.29 19.57
C GLU A 33 -0.39 17.39 18.50
N SER A 34 0.49 18.38 18.67
CA SER A 34 0.71 19.42 17.65
C SER A 34 1.25 18.85 16.34
N HIS A 35 2.02 17.76 16.39
CA HIS A 35 2.52 17.07 15.20
C HIS A 35 1.48 16.11 14.59
N ALA A 36 0.56 15.58 15.40
CA ALA A 36 -0.46 14.63 14.96
C ALA A 36 -1.75 15.29 14.42
N ARG A 37 -1.86 16.62 14.44
CA ARG A 37 -3.06 17.35 13.97
C ARG A 37 -3.11 17.56 12.44
N ARG A 38 -2.30 16.84 11.66
CA ARG A 38 -2.34 16.92 10.20
C ARG A 38 -3.16 15.76 9.65
N VAL A 39 -4.36 16.06 9.17
CA VAL A 39 -5.17 15.08 8.44
C VAL A 39 -4.55 14.95 7.04
N GLU A 40 -4.01 13.78 6.74
CA GLU A 40 -3.53 13.44 5.40
C GLU A 40 -4.69 12.86 4.60
N ILE A 41 -4.93 13.42 3.42
CA ILE A 41 -5.93 12.90 2.49
C ILE A 41 -5.17 12.12 1.42
N ALA A 42 -5.37 10.80 1.43
CA ALA A 42 -4.80 9.87 0.47
C ALA A 42 -5.91 9.36 -0.46
N MET A 43 -5.59 9.19 -1.75
CA MET A 43 -6.45 8.54 -2.74
C MET A 43 -5.65 7.43 -3.44
N ASP A 44 -6.30 6.33 -3.81
CA ASP A 44 -5.65 5.30 -4.61
C ASP A 44 -5.47 5.75 -6.06
N PHE A 45 -4.35 5.36 -6.67
CA PHE A 45 -4.02 5.75 -8.04
C PHE A 45 -5.06 5.23 -9.04
N THR A 46 -5.62 4.04 -8.82
CA THR A 46 -6.60 3.46 -9.75
C THR A 46 -7.91 4.26 -9.74
N ASP A 47 -8.38 4.66 -8.55
CA ASP A 47 -9.53 5.54 -8.38
C ASP A 47 -9.29 6.92 -8.97
N PHE A 48 -8.09 7.49 -8.76
CA PHE A 48 -7.68 8.75 -9.37
C PHE A 48 -7.73 8.69 -10.90
N GLU A 49 -7.20 7.61 -11.50
CA GLU A 49 -7.16 7.45 -12.94
C GLU A 49 -8.56 7.18 -13.52
N ALA A 50 -9.39 6.41 -12.82
CA ALA A 50 -10.79 6.19 -13.19
C ALA A 50 -11.58 7.50 -13.17
N LEU A 51 -11.35 8.35 -12.17
CA LEU A 51 -11.97 9.66 -12.04
C LEU A 51 -11.49 10.64 -13.12
N ALA A 52 -10.19 10.67 -13.41
CA ALA A 52 -9.63 11.46 -14.50
C ALA A 52 -10.24 11.05 -15.85
N ARG A 53 -10.37 9.74 -16.10
CA ARG A 53 -10.97 9.20 -17.32
C ARG A 53 -12.46 9.51 -17.45
N SER A 54 -13.24 9.37 -16.37
CA SER A 54 -14.69 9.59 -16.41
C SER A 54 -15.07 11.04 -16.70
N TYR A 55 -14.26 12.00 -16.25
CA TYR A 55 -14.43 13.43 -16.53
C TYR A 55 -13.60 13.93 -17.72
N ASN A 56 -12.92 13.02 -18.43
CA ASN A 56 -12.04 13.33 -19.56
C ASN A 56 -11.00 14.42 -19.25
N TYR A 57 -10.47 14.42 -18.03
CA TYR A 57 -9.43 15.35 -17.60
C TYR A 57 -8.05 14.85 -17.97
N ASN A 58 -7.14 15.80 -18.27
CA ASN A 58 -5.71 15.49 -18.33
C ASN A 58 -5.24 15.08 -16.91
N PRO A 59 -4.70 13.85 -16.72
CA PRO A 59 -4.32 13.36 -15.41
C PRO A 59 -3.32 14.27 -14.68
N ALA A 60 -2.33 14.84 -15.38
CA ALA A 60 -1.34 15.71 -14.76
C ALA A 60 -1.97 17.00 -14.22
N ALA A 61 -2.87 17.62 -15.00
CA ALA A 61 -3.57 18.82 -14.58
C ALA A 61 -4.55 18.53 -13.43
N PHE A 62 -5.23 17.38 -13.48
CA PHE A 62 -6.16 16.94 -12.43
C PHE A 62 -5.44 16.67 -11.11
N LEU A 63 -4.25 16.05 -11.15
CA LEU A 63 -3.43 15.82 -9.96
C LEU A 63 -2.97 17.13 -9.31
N ILE A 64 -2.59 18.13 -10.12
CA ILE A 64 -2.24 19.46 -9.61
C ILE A 64 -3.46 20.11 -8.93
N ALA A 65 -4.66 19.98 -9.52
CA ALA A 65 -5.89 20.48 -8.92
C ALA A 65 -6.22 19.78 -7.60
N LEU A 66 -6.10 18.44 -7.54
CA LEU A 66 -6.30 17.67 -6.30
C LEU A 66 -5.29 18.04 -5.21
N ARG A 67 -4.01 18.23 -5.57
CA ARG A 67 -2.98 18.70 -4.64
C ARG A 67 -3.31 20.07 -4.07
N ARG A 68 -3.84 20.99 -4.89
CA ARG A 68 -4.32 22.30 -4.44
C ARG A 68 -5.56 22.20 -3.55
N ALA A 69 -6.42 21.21 -3.78
CA ALA A 69 -7.60 20.92 -2.98
C ALA A 69 -7.30 20.20 -1.66
N GLY A 70 -6.05 19.79 -1.41
CA GLY A 70 -5.63 19.18 -0.15
C GLY A 70 -5.28 17.69 -0.22
N LEU A 71 -5.25 17.08 -1.42
CA LEU A 71 -4.71 15.72 -1.58
C LEU A 71 -3.21 15.72 -1.31
N THR A 72 -2.78 15.07 -0.24
CA THR A 72 -1.38 15.06 0.21
C THR A 72 -0.59 13.88 -0.31
N SER A 73 -1.26 12.77 -0.61
CA SER A 73 -0.63 11.54 -1.07
C SER A 73 -1.51 10.78 -2.07
N LEU A 74 -0.85 10.07 -2.99
CA LEU A 74 -1.47 9.05 -3.83
C LEU A 74 -0.88 7.70 -3.43
N ALA A 75 -1.76 6.74 -3.13
CA ALA A 75 -1.35 5.36 -2.93
C ALA A 75 -1.15 4.71 -4.31
N LEU A 76 0.04 4.17 -4.55
CA LEU A 76 0.33 3.40 -5.75
C LEU A 76 0.32 1.93 -5.39
N THR A 77 -0.68 1.21 -5.91
CA THR A 77 -0.74 -0.23 -5.74
C THR A 77 0.27 -0.91 -6.67
N GLU A 78 1.03 -1.85 -6.13
CA GLU A 78 1.92 -2.67 -6.94
C GLU A 78 1.13 -3.62 -7.84
N GLU A 79 1.58 -3.74 -9.09
CA GLU A 79 0.95 -4.55 -10.13
C GLU A 79 1.37 -6.04 -10.06
N LEU A 80 2.05 -6.46 -8.99
CA LEU A 80 2.53 -7.83 -8.78
C LEU A 80 1.57 -8.64 -7.89
N GLY A 81 1.68 -9.97 -7.96
CA GLY A 81 0.88 -10.89 -7.17
C GLY A 81 -0.54 -11.03 -7.69
N ASN A 82 -1.54 -10.75 -6.85
CA ASN A 82 -2.96 -10.92 -7.20
C ASN A 82 -3.47 -9.89 -8.23
N ASN A 83 -2.68 -8.85 -8.51
CA ASN A 83 -3.05 -7.78 -9.44
C ASN A 83 -2.50 -8.01 -10.86
N VAL A 84 -1.71 -9.07 -11.09
CA VAL A 84 -1.19 -9.40 -12.41
C VAL A 84 -2.35 -9.75 -13.34
N GLY A 85 -2.53 -8.93 -14.38
CA GLY A 85 -3.50 -9.17 -15.45
C GLY A 85 -4.83 -8.44 -15.33
N LEU A 86 -5.00 -7.55 -14.35
CA LEU A 86 -6.13 -6.63 -14.30
C LEU A 86 -6.24 -5.76 -15.57
N ASP A 87 -5.08 -5.40 -16.15
CA ASP A 87 -5.00 -4.61 -17.39
C ASP A 87 -5.02 -5.47 -18.66
N GLY A 88 -5.12 -6.80 -18.55
CA GLY A 88 -5.12 -7.75 -19.69
C GLY A 88 -3.77 -7.89 -20.43
N LYS A 89 -2.72 -7.18 -20.01
CA LYS A 89 -1.38 -7.20 -20.64
C LYS A 89 -0.52 -8.38 -20.21
N ALA A 90 -0.87 -9.02 -19.11
CA ALA A 90 -0.17 -10.17 -18.57
C ALA A 90 -1.16 -11.10 -17.87
N TYR A 91 -0.75 -12.35 -17.67
CA TYR A 91 -1.55 -13.35 -16.98
C TYR A 91 -0.65 -14.28 -16.17
N ALA A 92 -0.97 -14.47 -14.91
CA ALA A 92 -0.28 -15.42 -14.04
C ALA A 92 -1.07 -16.73 -13.97
N ILE A 93 -0.42 -17.85 -14.30
CA ILE A 93 -0.99 -19.19 -14.23
C ILE A 93 -0.08 -20.12 -13.42
N ALA A 94 -0.66 -20.88 -12.50
CA ALA A 94 0.06 -21.93 -11.80
C ALA A 94 0.44 -23.05 -12.77
N GLY A 95 1.66 -23.59 -12.66
CA GLY A 95 2.11 -24.70 -13.49
C GLY A 95 1.22 -25.93 -13.38
N SER A 96 0.67 -26.20 -12.18
CA SER A 96 -0.32 -27.26 -11.95
C SER A 96 -1.61 -27.03 -12.75
N ALA A 97 -2.12 -25.81 -12.80
CA ALA A 97 -3.29 -25.43 -13.58
C ALA A 97 -3.03 -25.56 -15.09
N LEU A 98 -1.86 -25.12 -15.56
CA LEU A 98 -1.45 -25.24 -16.96
C LEU A 98 -1.34 -26.70 -17.40
N MET A 99 -0.75 -27.56 -16.56
CA MET A 99 -0.67 -29.00 -16.82
C MET A 99 -2.05 -29.67 -16.82
N ASN A 100 -2.94 -29.28 -15.91
CA ASN A 100 -4.30 -29.80 -15.86
C ASN A 100 -5.12 -29.40 -17.08
N GLN A 101 -5.02 -28.13 -17.52
CA GLN A 101 -5.65 -27.68 -18.76
C GLN A 101 -5.17 -28.48 -19.97
N GLY A 102 -3.86 -28.66 -20.11
CA GLY A 102 -3.29 -29.46 -21.21
C GLY A 102 -3.69 -30.94 -21.22
N ARG A 103 -4.21 -31.48 -20.11
CA ARG A 103 -4.78 -32.84 -20.05
C ARG A 103 -6.23 -32.91 -20.52
N VAL A 104 -6.98 -31.83 -20.35
CA VAL A 104 -8.41 -31.76 -20.65
C VAL A 104 -8.65 -31.27 -22.07
N ALA A 105 -7.87 -30.29 -22.53
CA ALA A 105 -8.01 -29.70 -23.86
C ALA A 105 -6.65 -29.26 -24.43
N PRO A 106 -6.49 -29.18 -25.77
CA PRO A 106 -5.31 -28.60 -26.39
C PRO A 106 -5.12 -27.14 -25.95
N LEU A 107 -3.91 -26.80 -25.52
CA LEU A 107 -3.54 -25.41 -25.21
C LEU A 107 -3.50 -24.59 -26.51
N ALA A 108 -4.12 -23.41 -26.50
CA ALA A 108 -4.21 -22.53 -27.67
C ALA A 108 -2.86 -21.92 -28.07
N ASP A 109 -1.99 -21.65 -27.10
CA ASP A 109 -0.65 -21.10 -27.34
C ASP A 109 0.34 -22.24 -27.69
N PRO A 110 0.97 -22.22 -28.89
CA PRO A 110 1.93 -23.23 -29.32
C PRO A 110 3.15 -23.37 -28.41
N LEU A 111 3.60 -22.29 -27.79
CA LEU A 111 4.77 -22.25 -26.92
C LEU A 111 4.44 -22.91 -25.57
N LEU A 112 3.30 -22.56 -24.98
CA LEU A 112 2.85 -23.23 -23.75
C LEU A 112 2.57 -24.71 -24.00
N ALA A 113 2.00 -25.05 -25.16
CA ALA A 113 1.75 -26.43 -25.55
C ALA A 113 3.04 -27.26 -25.67
N SER A 114 4.11 -26.70 -26.25
CA SER A 114 5.41 -27.40 -26.34
C SER A 114 6.06 -27.58 -24.97
N LEU A 115 6.04 -26.55 -24.13
CA LEU A 115 6.62 -26.62 -22.78
C LEU A 115 5.96 -27.68 -21.89
N VAL A 116 4.63 -27.81 -21.97
CA VAL A 116 3.89 -28.85 -21.23
C VAL A 116 4.23 -30.23 -21.78
N ARG A 117 4.28 -30.39 -23.11
CA ARG A 117 4.60 -31.66 -23.78
C ARG A 117 6.02 -32.14 -23.45
N GLU A 118 6.98 -31.22 -23.42
CA GLU A 118 8.39 -31.47 -23.07
C GLU A 118 8.62 -31.66 -21.56
N ARG A 119 7.57 -31.62 -20.73
CA ARG A 119 7.65 -31.68 -19.25
C ARG A 119 8.58 -30.63 -18.63
N ARG A 120 8.71 -29.47 -19.28
CA ARG A 120 9.51 -28.34 -18.78
C ARG A 120 8.74 -27.45 -17.82
N VAL A 121 7.44 -27.71 -17.65
CA VAL A 121 6.56 -27.02 -16.70
C VAL A 121 6.65 -27.68 -15.32
N LYS A 122 7.01 -26.91 -14.30
CA LYS A 122 7.05 -27.35 -12.90
C LYS A 122 5.69 -27.06 -12.23
N PRO A 123 5.05 -28.04 -11.57
CA PRO A 123 3.76 -27.84 -10.90
C PRO A 123 3.77 -26.76 -9.82
N SER A 124 4.90 -26.60 -9.12
CA SER A 124 5.08 -25.65 -8.02
C SER A 124 5.46 -24.23 -8.45
N ALA A 125 5.68 -24.00 -9.75
CA ALA A 125 6.05 -22.69 -10.26
C ALA A 125 4.81 -21.91 -10.73
N ILE A 126 4.88 -20.58 -10.63
CA ILE A 126 3.94 -19.66 -11.26
C ILE A 126 4.57 -19.19 -12.57
N TYR A 127 3.80 -19.31 -13.66
CA TYR A 127 4.19 -18.85 -14.98
C TYR A 127 3.51 -17.54 -15.28
N LEU A 128 4.30 -16.56 -15.67
CA LEU A 128 3.84 -15.23 -16.05
C LEU A 128 3.89 -15.13 -17.57
N VAL A 129 2.72 -15.05 -18.21
CA VAL A 129 2.58 -14.84 -19.65
C VAL A 129 2.38 -13.36 -19.88
N VAL A 130 3.24 -12.73 -20.66
CA VAL A 130 3.18 -11.29 -20.94
C VAL A 130 3.01 -11.11 -22.43
N PHE A 131 2.02 -10.33 -22.83
CA PHE A 131 1.68 -10.12 -24.25
C PHE A 131 2.36 -8.88 -24.84
N ASP A 132 2.89 -8.00 -24.01
CA ASP A 132 3.57 -6.77 -24.41
C ASP A 132 5.05 -6.72 -24.02
N ALA A 133 5.89 -6.22 -24.93
CA ALA A 133 7.33 -6.15 -24.75
C ALA A 133 7.73 -5.14 -23.65
N ALA A 134 7.02 -4.01 -23.52
CA ALA A 134 7.33 -3.02 -22.49
C ALA A 134 6.98 -3.55 -21.09
N THR A 135 5.83 -4.20 -20.95
CA THR A 135 5.45 -4.90 -19.72
C THR A 135 6.46 -6.01 -19.35
N TYR A 136 6.95 -6.77 -20.32
CA TYR A 136 7.96 -7.81 -20.08
C TYR A 136 9.25 -7.25 -19.50
N GLN A 137 9.77 -6.15 -20.07
CA GLN A 137 10.99 -5.51 -19.55
C GLN A 137 10.79 -4.99 -18.13
N ARG A 138 9.65 -4.37 -17.86
CA ARG A 138 9.32 -3.85 -16.52
C ARG A 138 9.28 -4.96 -15.47
N TYR A 139 8.55 -6.04 -15.74
CA TYR A 139 8.48 -7.17 -14.81
C TYR A 139 9.81 -7.89 -14.66
N ARG A 140 10.61 -7.99 -15.73
CA ARG A 140 11.95 -8.55 -15.66
C ARG A 140 12.87 -7.75 -14.73
N THR A 141 12.80 -6.42 -14.76
CA THR A 141 13.57 -5.57 -13.83
C THR A 141 13.07 -5.68 -12.39
N GLN A 142 11.76 -5.87 -12.18
CA GLN A 142 11.18 -5.99 -10.83
C GLN A 142 11.41 -7.35 -10.17
N LEU A 143 11.59 -8.41 -10.98
CA LEU A 143 11.78 -9.79 -10.52
C LEU A 143 13.24 -10.27 -10.53
N ALA A 144 14.18 -9.43 -11.01
CA ALA A 144 15.62 -9.72 -11.01
C ALA A 144 16.25 -9.40 -9.65
#